data_AF-A0A388MBB3-F1
#
_entry.id   AF-A0A388MBB3-F1
#
_cell.length_a   1.000
_cell.length_b   1.000
_cell.length_c   1.000
_cell.angle_alpha   90.00
_cell.angle_beta   90.00
_cell.angle_gamma   90.00
#
_symmetry.space_group_name_H-M   'P 1'
#
loop_
_entity.id
_entity.type
_entity.pdbx_description
1 polymer ?
#
loop_
_entity_poly.entity_id
_entity_poly.type
_entity_poly.pdbx_seq_one_letter_code
_entity_poly.pdbx_strand_id
1 'polypeptide(L)'
;MKGAPKCDDDVDNCPNRCPGGPNCPKPPPPTSGSCDKPLGECDFFFHEHKNEVPTITLVRKGDNHIYVDCGHIVHQDGPDTRPVQTVNSAHCSLLSGGYWDQNKCGHHIYGNGRHIASRHFPSIQNPSHFLNTCIKVQISAAQYKDGGNFNNGHSNPRACIVVKTAGSFA
;
A
#
# COMPACT_ATOMS: atom_id res chain seq x y z
N MET A 1 2.73 -12.50 38.88
CA MET A 1 3.14 -12.03 37.54
C MET A 1 2.75 -13.09 36.53
N LYS A 2 1.72 -12.86 35.72
CA LYS A 2 1.31 -13.78 34.65
C LYS A 2 1.90 -13.25 33.34
N GLY A 3 2.70 -14.07 32.66
CA GLY A 3 3.38 -13.71 31.42
C GLY A 3 2.39 -13.34 30.31
N ALA A 4 2.82 -12.44 29.42
CA ALA A 4 2.05 -12.08 28.23
C ALA A 4 1.82 -13.32 27.35
N PRO A 5 0.61 -13.52 26.80
CA PRO A 5 0.33 -14.68 25.95
C PRO A 5 1.11 -14.56 24.64
N LYS A 6 1.79 -15.64 24.26
CA LYS A 6 2.33 -15.82 22.91
C LYS A 6 1.17 -16.00 21.93
N CYS A 7 1.25 -15.30 20.81
CA CYS A 7 0.39 -15.57 19.67
C CYS A 7 1.05 -16.72 18.90
N ASP A 8 0.44 -17.91 18.94
CA ASP A 8 0.83 -19.01 18.06
C ASP A 8 0.16 -18.79 16.69
N ASP A 9 0.91 -19.04 15.61
CA ASP A 9 0.66 -18.61 14.24
C ASP A 9 -0.58 -19.23 13.53
N ASP A 10 -1.47 -19.93 14.23
CA ASP A 10 -2.49 -20.81 13.59
C ASP A 10 -3.93 -20.73 14.18
N VAL A 11 -4.36 -19.59 14.75
CA VAL A 11 -5.76 -19.49 15.20
C VAL A 11 -6.39 -18.12 14.99
N ASP A 12 -7.48 -18.13 14.23
CA ASP A 12 -8.39 -17.04 13.85
C ASP A 12 -9.12 -16.34 15.03
N ASN A 13 -8.64 -16.47 16.28
CA ASN A 13 -9.39 -15.99 17.44
C ASN A 13 -8.54 -15.18 18.42
N CYS A 14 -8.10 -14.01 17.96
CA CYS A 14 -7.52 -12.97 18.82
C CYS A 14 -8.58 -11.87 19.03
N PRO A 15 -9.17 -11.70 20.23
CA PRO A 15 -10.35 -10.85 20.46
C PRO A 15 -10.06 -9.34 20.47
N ASN A 16 -8.94 -8.89 19.91
CA ASN A 16 -8.58 -7.46 19.78
C ASN A 16 -8.13 -7.08 18.35
N ARG A 17 -8.53 -7.86 17.33
CA ARG A 17 -8.34 -7.44 15.93
C ARG A 17 -9.35 -6.33 15.59
N CYS A 18 -8.85 -5.19 15.13
CA CYS A 18 -9.55 -4.37 14.15
C CYS A 18 -8.86 -4.64 12.80
N PRO A 19 -9.26 -5.69 12.05
CA PRO A 19 -8.58 -6.14 10.84
C PRO A 19 -9.29 -5.53 9.63
N GLY A 20 -9.11 -4.21 9.43
CA GLY A 20 -9.57 -3.53 8.20
C GLY A 20 -11.07 -3.57 7.89
N GLY A 21 -11.94 -3.96 8.82
CA GLY A 21 -13.39 -3.91 8.63
C GLY A 21 -13.97 -2.49 8.72
N PRO A 22 -15.25 -2.29 8.36
CA PRO A 22 -15.91 -0.97 8.37
C PRO A 22 -15.97 -0.28 9.74
N ASN A 23 -15.63 -0.99 10.82
CA ASN A 23 -15.64 -0.51 12.20
C ASN A 23 -14.25 -0.15 12.75
N CYS A 24 -13.20 -0.19 11.94
CA CYS A 24 -11.87 0.27 12.35
C CYS A 24 -11.83 1.81 12.42
N PRO A 25 -11.22 2.43 13.45
CA PRO A 25 -11.08 3.88 13.49
C PRO A 25 -10.27 4.35 12.29
N LYS A 26 -10.94 5.06 11.36
CA LYS A 26 -10.28 5.66 10.20
C LYS A 26 -9.33 6.76 10.72
N PRO A 27 -8.01 6.67 10.45
CA PRO A 27 -7.11 7.75 10.83
C PRO A 27 -7.58 9.06 10.18
N PRO A 28 -7.41 10.20 10.86
CA PRO A 28 -7.88 11.47 10.32
C PRO A 28 -7.20 11.77 8.97
N PRO A 29 -7.96 12.24 7.97
CA PRO A 29 -7.39 12.61 6.68
C PRO A 29 -6.46 13.82 6.88
N PRO A 30 -5.25 13.85 6.31
CA PRO A 30 -4.39 15.01 6.44
C PRO A 30 -4.86 16.22 5.63
N THR A 31 -4.34 17.36 6.06
CA THR A 31 -4.74 18.73 5.75
C THR A 31 -4.14 19.31 4.46
N SER A 32 -3.35 18.58 3.67
CA SER A 32 -2.83 19.12 2.40
C SER A 32 -2.37 18.06 1.40
N GLY A 33 -2.86 18.17 0.15
CA GLY A 33 -2.51 17.37 -1.02
C GLY A 33 -3.56 16.30 -1.36
N SER A 34 -4.41 16.55 -2.37
CA SER A 34 -5.41 15.54 -2.77
C SER A 34 -4.72 14.39 -3.51
N CYS A 35 -4.53 13.26 -2.84
CA CYS A 35 -4.19 11.99 -3.50
C CYS A 35 -5.33 11.51 -4.43
N ASP A 36 -6.50 12.16 -4.36
CA ASP A 36 -7.74 11.73 -5.01
C ASP A 36 -7.72 11.88 -6.54
N LYS A 37 -7.04 12.90 -7.07
CA LYS A 37 -6.85 13.05 -8.54
C LYS A 37 -6.09 11.87 -9.17
N PRO A 38 -4.99 11.38 -8.58
CA PRO A 38 -4.24 10.21 -9.05
C PRO A 38 -4.99 8.87 -9.21
N LEU A 39 -6.16 8.65 -8.58
CA LEU A 39 -6.87 7.37 -8.69
C LEU A 39 -7.33 7.06 -10.12
N GLY A 40 -7.80 8.07 -10.85
CA GLY A 40 -8.21 7.90 -12.25
C GLY A 40 -7.05 7.58 -13.19
N GLU A 41 -5.81 7.76 -12.72
CA GLU A 41 -4.59 7.50 -13.47
C GLU A 41 -4.05 6.08 -13.27
N CYS A 42 -4.60 5.30 -12.34
CA CYS A 42 -4.09 3.98 -11.98
C CYS A 42 -5.14 2.87 -12.22
N ASP A 43 -4.71 1.78 -12.83
CA ASP A 43 -5.53 0.60 -13.12
C ASP A 43 -5.52 -0.41 -11.96
N PHE A 44 -4.63 -0.27 -10.98
CA PHE A 44 -4.63 -1.10 -9.76
C PHE A 44 -5.11 -0.30 -8.56
N PHE A 45 -5.97 -0.93 -7.76
CA PHE A 45 -6.52 -0.34 -6.54
C PHE A 45 -6.78 -1.45 -5.52
N PHE A 46 -7.03 -1.07 -4.27
CA PHE A 46 -7.48 -2.02 -3.26
C PHE A 46 -8.98 -2.28 -3.44
N HIS A 47 -9.43 -3.52 -3.23
CA HIS A 47 -10.85 -3.86 -3.29
C HIS A 47 -11.69 -2.89 -2.45
N GLU A 48 -12.85 -2.47 -2.97
CA GLU A 48 -13.74 -1.42 -2.39
C GLU A 48 -13.17 0.01 -2.38
N HIS A 49 -11.90 0.21 -2.72
CA HIS A 49 -11.22 1.52 -2.74
C HIS A 49 -10.96 2.05 -4.16
N LYS A 50 -11.88 1.79 -5.10
CA LYS A 50 -11.75 2.28 -6.49
C LYS A 50 -11.81 3.80 -6.60
N ASN A 51 -12.58 4.43 -5.71
CA ASN A 51 -12.88 5.87 -5.76
C ASN A 51 -12.23 6.66 -4.62
N GLU A 52 -11.47 6.01 -3.73
CA GLU A 52 -10.79 6.65 -2.60
C GLU A 52 -9.39 6.04 -2.41
N VAL A 53 -8.38 6.88 -2.18
CA VAL A 53 -7.03 6.39 -1.89
C VAL A 53 -6.98 5.91 -0.45
N PRO A 54 -6.71 4.62 -0.19
CA PRO A 54 -6.66 4.12 1.17
C PRO A 54 -5.47 4.73 1.92
N THR A 55 -5.72 5.03 3.19
CA THR A 55 -4.67 5.49 4.11
C THR A 55 -4.02 4.29 4.78
N ILE A 56 -2.71 4.18 4.64
CA ILE A 56 -1.84 3.12 5.16
C ILE A 56 -1.09 3.63 6.38
N THR A 57 -0.97 2.77 7.39
CA THR A 57 -0.20 3.08 8.59
C THR A 57 1.22 2.56 8.45
N LEU A 58 2.19 3.41 8.74
CA LEU A 58 3.59 3.01 8.77
C LEU A 58 3.90 2.46 10.16
N VAL A 59 4.07 1.15 10.29
CA VAL A 59 4.36 0.51 11.57
C VAL A 59 5.87 0.53 11.81
N ARG A 60 6.33 0.95 12.99
CA ARG A 60 7.74 0.88 13.36
C ARG A 60 8.01 -0.34 14.26
N LYS A 61 8.06 -1.53 13.68
CA LYS A 61 8.48 -2.76 14.38
C LYS A 61 9.95 -3.07 14.09
N GLY A 62 10.82 -3.04 15.10
CA GLY A 62 12.25 -3.32 14.90
C GLY A 62 12.84 -2.47 13.76
N ASP A 63 13.70 -3.04 12.93
CA ASP A 63 14.34 -2.45 11.74
C ASP A 63 13.36 -2.00 10.62
N ASN A 64 12.41 -1.11 10.94
CA ASN A 64 11.66 -0.25 10.04
C ASN A 64 10.93 -0.95 8.86
N HIS A 65 10.05 -1.93 9.14
CA HIS A 65 9.18 -2.56 8.13
C HIS A 65 7.70 -2.15 8.25
N ILE A 66 7.10 -1.79 7.13
CA ILE A 66 5.68 -1.43 6.99
C ILE A 66 4.96 -2.61 6.35
N TYR A 67 3.88 -3.06 7.00
CA TYR A 67 2.91 -3.99 6.46
C TYR A 67 1.60 -3.23 6.25
N VAL A 68 1.07 -3.25 5.03
CA VAL A 68 -0.20 -2.61 4.71
C VAL A 68 -1.28 -3.68 4.60
N ASP A 69 -2.22 -3.69 5.54
CA ASP A 69 -3.48 -4.42 5.40
C ASP A 69 -4.58 -3.45 4.96
N CYS A 70 -4.55 -3.08 3.68
CA CYS A 70 -5.64 -2.34 3.03
C CYS A 70 -6.53 -3.27 2.20
N GLY A 71 -6.66 -4.53 2.63
CA GLY A 71 -7.33 -5.56 1.84
C GLY A 71 -6.45 -6.03 0.67
N HIS A 72 -7.10 -6.55 -0.37
CA HIS A 72 -6.42 -7.18 -1.50
C HIS A 72 -6.43 -6.29 -2.74
N ILE A 73 -5.31 -6.27 -3.45
CA ILE A 73 -5.18 -5.54 -4.71
C ILE A 73 -6.04 -6.21 -5.80
N VAL A 74 -6.70 -5.37 -6.60
CA VAL A 74 -7.46 -5.75 -7.80
C VAL A 74 -6.97 -4.91 -8.99
N HIS A 75 -7.21 -5.41 -10.20
CA HIS A 75 -6.83 -4.75 -11.45
C HIS A 75 -8.07 -4.43 -12.29
N GLN A 76 -8.19 -3.20 -12.78
CA GLN A 76 -9.16 -2.80 -13.80
C GLN A 76 -8.67 -3.29 -15.17
N ASP A 77 -9.31 -4.33 -15.70
CA ASP A 77 -9.00 -4.93 -17.00
C ASP A 77 -10.15 -4.66 -17.95
N GLY A 78 -10.09 -3.54 -18.69
CA GLY A 78 -11.21 -3.08 -19.50
C GLY A 78 -12.43 -2.69 -18.64
N PRO A 79 -13.64 -3.25 -18.88
CA PRO A 79 -14.80 -3.00 -18.03
C PRO A 79 -14.76 -3.79 -16.71
N ASP A 80 -13.97 -4.86 -16.64
CA ASP A 80 -13.98 -5.81 -15.55
C ASP A 80 -12.96 -5.47 -14.46
N THR A 81 -13.20 -5.97 -13.25
CA THR A 81 -12.23 -5.90 -12.14
C THR A 81 -11.80 -7.32 -11.79
N ARG A 82 -10.49 -7.58 -11.84
CA ARG A 82 -9.91 -8.90 -11.62
C ARG A 82 -9.12 -8.94 -10.32
N PRO A 83 -9.40 -9.90 -9.42
CA PRO A 83 -8.64 -10.05 -8.19
C PRO A 83 -7.23 -10.58 -8.46
N VAL A 84 -6.25 -9.97 -7.81
CA VAL A 84 -4.84 -10.34 -7.93
C VAL A 84 -4.44 -11.27 -6.78
N GLN A 85 -3.66 -12.30 -7.10
CA GLN A 85 -3.00 -13.19 -6.14
C GLN A 85 -1.60 -12.67 -5.78
N THR A 86 -0.84 -12.27 -6.79
CA THR A 86 0.54 -11.79 -6.65
C THR A 86 0.74 -10.55 -7.49
N VAL A 87 1.37 -9.52 -6.93
CA VAL A 87 1.79 -8.30 -7.61
C VAL A 87 3.29 -8.14 -7.45
N ASN A 88 3.95 -7.79 -8.55
CA ASN A 88 5.33 -7.34 -8.56
C ASN A 88 5.36 -5.86 -8.93
N SER A 89 6.30 -5.12 -8.33
CA SER A 89 6.47 -3.69 -8.57
C SER A 89 7.83 -3.36 -9.17
N ALA A 90 7.85 -2.34 -10.02
CA ALA A 90 9.07 -1.78 -10.62
C ALA A 90 9.77 -0.79 -9.67
N HIS A 91 9.06 0.26 -9.29
CA HIS A 91 9.55 1.36 -8.47
C HIS A 91 8.40 2.06 -7.75
N CYS A 92 8.73 2.99 -6.86
CA CYS A 92 7.78 3.84 -6.18
C CYS A 92 8.17 5.32 -6.29
N SER A 93 7.20 6.20 -6.06
CA SER A 93 7.40 7.65 -6.04
C SER A 93 6.54 8.30 -4.96
N LEU A 94 7.05 9.37 -4.35
CA LEU A 94 6.34 10.17 -3.36
C LEU A 94 5.80 11.45 -4.02
N LEU A 95 4.57 11.83 -3.72
CA LEU A 95 4.04 13.13 -4.13
C LEU A 95 4.65 14.23 -3.26
N SER A 96 5.47 15.08 -3.85
CA SER A 96 6.14 16.18 -3.15
C SER A 96 6.03 17.44 -4.00
N GLY A 97 5.53 18.54 -3.45
CA GLY A 97 5.41 19.80 -4.19
C GLY A 97 4.56 19.73 -5.46
N GLY A 98 3.65 18.76 -5.58
CA GLY A 98 2.80 18.54 -6.75
C GLY A 98 3.37 17.65 -7.84
N TYR A 99 4.59 17.11 -7.67
CA TYR A 99 5.23 16.17 -8.61
C TYR A 99 5.58 14.84 -7.95
N TRP A 100 5.66 13.78 -8.76
CA TRP A 100 6.06 12.45 -8.31
C TRP A 100 7.59 12.32 -8.30
N ASP A 101 8.17 12.06 -7.13
CA ASP A 101 9.62 11.96 -6.92
C ASP A 101 10.01 10.52 -6.58
N GLN A 102 10.63 9.82 -7.53
CA GLN A 102 11.10 8.44 -7.37
C GLN A 102 12.31 8.35 -6.42
N ASN A 103 13.22 9.33 -6.50
CA ASN A 103 14.45 9.34 -5.71
C ASN A 103 14.15 9.43 -4.22
N LYS A 104 13.14 10.25 -3.83
CA LYS A 104 12.69 10.32 -2.44
C LYS A 104 12.07 9.03 -1.93
N CYS A 105 11.44 8.24 -2.80
CA CYS A 105 10.87 6.95 -2.41
C CYS A 105 11.92 5.84 -2.33
N GLY A 106 12.99 5.92 -3.12
CA GLY A 106 14.15 5.02 -3.05
C GLY A 106 13.82 3.53 -3.20
N HIS A 107 12.69 3.18 -3.83
CA HIS A 107 12.14 1.81 -3.90
C HIS A 107 11.89 1.17 -2.53
N HIS A 108 11.74 1.97 -1.47
CA HIS A 108 11.51 1.46 -0.13
C HIS A 108 10.08 0.94 0.06
N ILE A 109 9.12 1.38 -0.75
CA ILE A 109 7.74 0.86 -0.77
C ILE A 109 7.53 0.07 -2.06
N TYR A 110 6.96 -1.13 -1.95
CA TYR A 110 6.85 -2.06 -3.08
C TYR A 110 5.63 -2.99 -2.94
N GLY A 111 5.22 -3.63 -4.03
CA GLY A 111 4.17 -4.64 -4.03
C GLY A 111 4.66 -5.98 -3.48
N ASN A 112 3.89 -6.64 -2.62
CA ASN A 112 4.22 -7.93 -2.04
C ASN A 112 2.97 -8.83 -1.94
N GLY A 113 2.95 -9.94 -2.69
CA GLY A 113 1.77 -10.80 -2.76
C GLY A 113 0.57 -10.01 -3.26
N ARG A 114 -0.53 -9.94 -2.49
CA ARG A 114 -1.72 -9.13 -2.82
C ARG A 114 -1.78 -7.77 -2.10
N HIS A 115 -0.66 -7.29 -1.55
CA HIS A 115 -0.56 -6.13 -0.68
C HIS A 115 0.61 -5.20 -1.05
N ILE A 116 0.78 -4.11 -0.29
CA ILE A 116 1.98 -3.24 -0.33
C ILE A 116 2.78 -3.46 0.95
N ALA A 117 4.11 -3.43 0.83
CA ALA A 117 5.05 -3.56 1.94
C ALA A 117 6.15 -2.50 1.85
N SER A 118 6.94 -2.36 2.93
CA SER A 118 8.20 -1.63 2.89
C SER A 118 9.43 -2.48 3.19
N ARG A 119 10.55 -1.96 2.70
CA ARG A 119 11.90 -2.38 3.07
C ARG A 119 12.32 -1.69 4.36
N HIS A 120 13.41 -2.20 4.93
CA HIS A 120 14.21 -1.46 5.89
C HIS A 120 14.60 -0.09 5.32
N PHE A 121 14.63 0.91 6.20
CA PHE A 121 15.02 2.28 5.88
C PHE A 121 16.37 2.62 6.52
N PRO A 122 17.50 2.02 6.09
CA PRO A 122 18.80 2.24 6.72
C PRO A 122 19.38 3.63 6.45
N SER A 123 19.00 4.24 5.32
CA SER A 123 19.63 5.45 4.76
C SER A 123 18.71 6.65 4.65
N ILE A 124 17.42 6.52 4.98
CA ILE A 124 16.52 7.67 4.99
C ILE A 124 16.83 8.48 6.23
N GLN A 125 17.52 9.60 6.00
CA GLN A 125 17.87 10.59 7.01
C GLN A 125 16.63 11.17 7.73
N ASN A 126 15.42 10.98 7.17
CA ASN A 126 14.18 11.37 7.82
C ASN A 126 12.95 10.56 7.36
N PRO A 127 12.52 9.52 8.09
CA PRO A 127 11.33 8.74 7.74
C PRO A 127 10.04 9.57 7.81
N SER A 128 10.06 10.75 8.45
CA SER A 128 8.90 11.64 8.49
C SER A 128 8.46 12.14 7.11
N HIS A 129 9.32 12.07 6.09
CA HIS A 129 8.96 12.42 4.71
C HIS A 129 7.92 11.47 4.11
N PHE A 130 7.77 10.27 4.71
CA PHE A 130 6.72 9.34 4.36
C PHE A 130 5.43 9.57 5.13
N LEU A 131 5.33 10.52 6.06
CA LEU A 131 4.07 10.80 6.77
C LEU A 131 3.21 11.77 5.97
N ASN A 132 1.88 11.60 6.03
CA ASN A 132 0.90 12.45 5.33
C ASN A 132 1.20 12.68 3.84
N THR A 133 1.68 11.65 3.14
CA THR A 133 2.10 11.76 1.74
C THR A 133 1.39 10.73 0.87
N CYS A 134 1.27 11.02 -0.43
CA CYS A 134 0.79 10.04 -1.40
C CYS A 134 2.00 9.27 -1.95
N ILE A 135 1.85 7.96 -2.07
CA ILE A 135 2.84 7.06 -2.66
C ILE A 135 2.20 6.40 -3.87
N LYS A 136 2.86 6.51 -5.02
CA LYS A 136 2.50 5.77 -6.24
C LYS A 136 3.51 4.64 -6.42
N VAL A 137 3.03 3.40 -6.45
CA VAL A 137 3.83 2.19 -6.71
C VAL A 137 3.52 1.71 -8.12
N GLN A 138 4.53 1.63 -8.97
CA GLN A 138 4.36 1.11 -10.33
C GLN A 138 4.37 -0.43 -10.29
N ILE A 139 3.31 -1.04 -10.78
CA ILE A 139 3.14 -2.49 -10.90
C ILE A 139 3.78 -2.94 -12.21
N SER A 140 4.71 -3.88 -12.16
CA SER A 140 5.37 -4.43 -13.35
C SER A 140 4.68 -5.69 -13.88
N ALA A 141 4.13 -6.49 -12.97
CA ALA A 141 3.42 -7.71 -13.29
C ALA A 141 2.42 -8.06 -12.19
N ALA A 142 1.39 -8.81 -12.55
CA ALA A 142 0.45 -9.39 -11.59
C ALA A 142 -0.05 -10.76 -12.07
N GLN A 143 -0.34 -11.66 -11.14
CA GLN A 143 -1.02 -12.93 -11.39
C GLN A 143 -2.44 -12.84 -10.86
N TYR A 144 -3.43 -13.15 -11.70
CA TYR A 144 -4.83 -13.16 -11.31
C TYR A 144 -5.21 -14.48 -10.64
N LYS A 145 -6.23 -14.45 -9.77
CA LYS A 145 -6.72 -15.67 -9.09
C LYS A 145 -7.28 -16.74 -10.03
N ASP A 146 -7.70 -16.35 -11.23
CA ASP A 146 -8.23 -17.25 -12.27
C ASP A 146 -7.14 -17.85 -13.18
N GLY A 147 -5.86 -17.57 -12.90
CA GLY A 147 -4.71 -18.15 -13.62
C GLY A 147 -4.15 -17.29 -14.75
N GLY A 148 -4.78 -16.15 -15.09
CA GLY A 148 -4.21 -15.21 -16.04
C GLY A 148 -3.04 -14.39 -15.46
N ASN A 149 -2.28 -13.73 -16.34
CA ASN A 149 -1.19 -12.85 -15.94
C ASN A 149 -1.27 -11.49 -16.62
N PHE A 150 -0.91 -10.46 -15.89
CA PHE A 150 -0.62 -9.12 -16.36
C PHE A 150 0.89 -8.90 -16.39
N ASN A 151 1.39 -8.33 -17.48
CA ASN A 151 2.78 -7.88 -17.60
C ASN A 151 2.82 -6.64 -18.48
N ASN A 152 3.43 -5.56 -18.00
CA ASN A 152 3.46 -4.28 -18.71
C ASN A 152 4.86 -3.82 -19.14
N GLY A 153 5.90 -4.65 -18.94
CA GLY A 153 7.27 -4.30 -19.27
C GLY A 153 7.77 -2.98 -18.66
N HIS A 154 7.26 -2.57 -17.50
CA HIS A 154 7.64 -1.34 -16.78
C HIS A 154 7.32 -0.01 -17.49
N SER A 155 6.55 -0.03 -18.58
CA SER A 155 6.35 1.14 -19.45
C SER A 155 4.97 1.80 -19.33
N ASN A 156 3.95 1.06 -18.86
CA ASN A 156 2.60 1.62 -18.71
C ASN A 156 2.52 2.49 -17.45
N PRO A 157 2.30 3.83 -17.56
CA PRO A 157 2.18 4.72 -16.41
C PRO A 157 0.88 4.47 -15.62
N ARG A 158 -0.14 3.86 -16.23
CA ARG A 158 -1.40 3.51 -15.55
C ARG A 158 -1.32 2.24 -14.74
N ALA A 159 -0.31 1.40 -14.97
CA ALA A 159 -0.08 0.21 -14.18
C ALA A 159 0.57 0.59 -12.85
N CYS A 160 -0.22 1.22 -12.01
CA CYS A 160 0.19 1.74 -10.72
C CYS A 160 -0.92 1.52 -9.70
N ILE A 161 -0.54 1.62 -8.44
CA ILE A 161 -1.45 1.72 -7.30
C ILE A 161 -1.03 2.93 -6.47
N VAL A 162 -2.01 3.66 -5.95
CA VAL A 162 -1.78 4.83 -5.09
C VAL A 162 -2.26 4.52 -3.69
N VAL A 163 -1.43 4.87 -2.72
CA VAL A 163 -1.77 4.85 -1.30
C VAL A 163 -1.42 6.18 -0.67
N LYS A 164 -2.04 6.46 0.47
CA LYS A 164 -1.75 7.63 1.29
C LYS A 164 -1.20 7.14 2.61
N THR A 165 -0.21 7.81 3.19
CA THR A 165 0.29 7.43 4.51
C THR A 165 -0.38 8.24 5.62
N ALA A 166 -0.51 7.62 6.79
CA ALA A 166 -0.97 8.29 8.00
C ALA A 166 -0.01 9.40 8.46
N GLY A 167 -0.51 10.28 9.33
CA GLY A 167 0.26 11.41 9.89
C GLY A 167 1.18 11.05 11.03
N SER A 168 1.17 9.79 11.45
CA SER A 168 2.04 9.26 12.48
C SER A 168 2.42 7.82 12.15
N PHE A 169 3.53 7.37 12.73
CA PHE A 169 3.84 5.95 12.79
C PHE A 169 2.94 5.27 13.84
N ALA A 170 2.65 3.98 13.63
CA ALA A 170 2.09 3.11 14.67
C ALA A 170 3.17 2.38 15.46
#